data_AF-A0A7C7R263-F1
#
_entry.id   AF-A0A7C7R263-F1
#
_cell.length_a   1.000
_cell.length_b   1.000
_cell.length_c   1.000
_cell.angle_alpha   90.00
_cell.angle_beta   90.00
_cell.angle_gamma   90.00
#
_symmetry.space_group_name_H-M   'P 1'
#
loop_
_entity.id
_entity.type
_entity.pdbx_description
1 polymer ?
#
loop_
_entity_poly.entity_id
_entity_poly.type
_entity_poly.pdbx_seq_one_letter_code
_entity_poly.pdbx_strand_id
1 'polypeptide(L)'
;PAATTSRRPAAPAGEPFPPLDTAVRRHIEEALRRTHGRIEGPFGAARLLRINPHTLRARMRKLGIDWKRFRPGGESQGVPGEAG
;
A
#
# COMPACT_ATOMS: atom_id res chain seq x y z
N PRO A 1 27.07 13.53 -36.40
CA PRO A 1 26.85 12.12 -36.04
C PRO A 1 25.83 12.02 -34.89
N ALA A 2 24.76 11.27 -35.13
CA ALA A 2 23.72 10.72 -34.25
C ALA A 2 23.39 11.42 -32.91
N ALA A 3 22.23 12.09 -32.85
CA ALA A 3 21.54 12.36 -31.60
C ALA A 3 20.59 11.19 -31.27
N THR A 4 20.82 10.53 -30.13
CA THR A 4 19.93 9.50 -29.59
C THR A 4 18.68 10.19 -29.00
N THR A 5 17.53 10.06 -29.66
CA THR A 5 16.25 10.47 -29.09
C THR A 5 15.86 9.51 -27.97
N SER A 6 16.05 9.94 -26.72
CA SER A 6 15.51 9.24 -25.55
C SER A 6 13.98 9.26 -25.62
N ARG A 7 13.37 8.09 -25.82
CA ARG A 7 11.92 7.93 -25.88
C ARG A 7 11.36 8.11 -24.47
N ARG A 8 10.91 9.34 -24.17
CA ARG A 8 10.10 9.64 -22.98
C ARG A 8 8.86 8.74 -23.02
N PRO A 9 8.57 7.93 -21.99
CA PRO A 9 7.35 7.13 -21.98
C PRO A 9 6.18 8.10 -22.12
N ALA A 10 5.42 7.94 -23.20
CA ALA A 10 4.18 8.67 -23.40
C ALA A 10 3.32 8.40 -22.17
N ALA A 11 3.02 9.45 -21.40
CA ALA A 11 2.11 9.35 -20.27
C ALA A 11 0.81 8.70 -20.76
N PRO A 12 0.18 7.83 -19.97
CA PRO A 12 -1.06 7.17 -20.39
C PRO A 12 -2.13 8.23 -20.63
N ALA A 13 -2.34 8.57 -21.90
CA ALA A 13 -3.35 9.52 -22.34
C ALA A 13 -4.71 8.82 -22.23
N GLY A 14 -5.33 8.89 -21.05
CA GLY A 14 -6.68 8.40 -20.83
C GLY A 14 -6.98 7.81 -19.46
N GLU A 15 -6.01 7.71 -18.53
CA GLU A 15 -6.36 7.26 -17.19
C GLU A 15 -7.08 8.38 -16.42
N PRO A 16 -8.34 8.16 -15.98
CA PRO A 16 -9.05 9.14 -15.18
C PRO A 16 -8.27 9.40 -13.90
N PHE A 17 -8.15 10.68 -13.52
CA PHE A 17 -7.43 11.06 -12.30
C PHE A 17 -8.06 10.31 -11.12
N PRO A 18 -7.30 9.45 -10.42
CA PRO A 18 -7.88 8.62 -9.39
C PRO A 18 -8.39 9.50 -8.25
N PRO A 19 -9.53 9.16 -7.63
CA PRO A 19 -10.00 9.87 -6.46
C PRO A 19 -8.94 9.81 -5.36
N LEU A 20 -8.93 10.83 -4.51
CA LEU A 20 -7.93 10.97 -3.45
C LEU A 20 -7.87 9.72 -2.57
N ASP A 21 -9.01 9.13 -2.24
CA ASP A 21 -9.10 7.90 -1.44
C ASP A 21 -8.35 6.72 -2.09
N THR A 22 -8.43 6.57 -3.42
CA THR A 22 -7.70 5.52 -4.15
C THR A 22 -6.20 5.75 -4.13
N ALA A 23 -5.77 7.00 -4.35
CA ALA A 23 -4.35 7.36 -4.28
C ALA A 23 -3.79 7.13 -2.86
N VAL A 24 -4.52 7.57 -1.84
CA VAL A 24 -4.17 7.39 -0.42
C VAL A 24 -4.12 5.91 -0.07
N ARG A 25 -5.09 5.11 -0.51
CA ARG A 25 -5.13 3.66 -0.26
C ARG A 25 -3.89 2.97 -0.82
N ARG A 26 -3.58 3.18 -2.11
CA ARG A 26 -2.37 2.63 -2.74
C ARG A 26 -1.10 3.02 -1.98
N HIS A 27 -1.04 4.28 -1.53
CA HIS A 27 0.11 4.78 -0.80
C HIS A 27 0.26 4.13 0.60
N ILE A 28 -0.85 3.91 1.29
CA ILE A 28 -0.86 3.21 2.59
C ILE A 28 -0.48 1.73 2.42
N GLU A 29 -1.02 1.05 1.42
CA GLU A 29 -0.69 -0.34 1.12
C GLU A 29 0.81 -0.52 0.82
N GLU A 30 1.40 0.35 0.00
CA GLU A 30 2.84 0.34 -0.28
C GLU A 30 3.68 0.58 0.98
N ALA A 31 3.28 1.52 1.84
CA ALA A 31 3.95 1.73 3.11
C ALA A 31 3.88 0.47 4.00
N LEU A 32 2.70 -0.16 4.10
CA LEU A 32 2.49 -1.38 4.87
C LEU A 32 3.32 -2.56 4.35
N ARG A 33 3.47 -2.71 3.04
CA ARG A 33 4.34 -3.73 2.43
C ARG A 33 5.80 -3.52 2.84
N ARG A 34 6.29 -2.28 2.77
CA ARG A 34 7.68 -1.92 3.16
C ARG A 34 7.92 -2.10 4.65
N THR A 35 6.90 -1.90 5.49
CA THR A 35 7.00 -2.03 6.94
C THR A 35 6.53 -3.37 7.48
N HIS A 36 6.23 -4.36 6.62
CA HIS A 36 5.78 -5.68 7.02
C HIS A 36 4.54 -5.64 7.94
N GLY A 37 3.57 -4.79 7.60
CA GLY A 37 2.33 -4.62 8.37
C GLY A 37 2.49 -3.86 9.69
N ARG A 38 3.65 -3.24 9.96
CA ARG A 38 3.89 -2.41 11.15
C ARG A 38 3.33 -1.01 10.94
N ILE A 39 2.45 -0.57 11.84
CA ILE A 39 1.88 0.79 11.84
C ILE A 39 2.76 1.76 12.63
N GLU A 40 3.21 1.35 13.82
CA GLU A 40 3.87 2.18 14.83
C GLU A 40 5.37 1.87 14.94
N GLY A 41 6.11 2.76 15.61
CA GLY A 41 7.54 2.59 15.91
C GLY A 41 8.48 3.22 14.87
N PRO A 42 9.81 3.06 15.07
CA PRO A 42 10.83 3.67 14.20
C PRO A 42 10.81 3.14 12.76
N PHE A 43 10.22 1.97 12.53
CA PHE A 43 10.05 1.34 11.21
C PHE A 43 8.57 1.20 10.83
N GLY A 44 7.67 1.98 11.44
CA GLY A 44 6.23 1.92 11.18
C GLY A 44 5.80 2.69 9.92
N ALA A 45 4.70 2.25 9.31
CA ALA A 45 4.13 2.88 8.12
C ALA A 45 3.75 4.35 8.38
N ALA A 46 3.32 4.68 9.60
CA ALA A 46 3.01 6.05 10.00
C ALA A 46 4.22 6.99 9.86
N ARG A 47 5.41 6.53 10.24
CA ARG A 47 6.65 7.30 10.13
C ARG A 47 7.09 7.44 8.68
N LEU A 48 6.98 6.37 7.88
CA LEU A 48 7.29 6.39 6.45
C LEU A 48 6.41 7.40 5.70
N LEU A 49 5.12 7.40 6.02
CA LEU A 49 4.12 8.32 5.44
C LEU A 49 4.13 9.70 6.10
N ARG A 50 4.93 9.92 7.15
CA ARG A 50 4.97 11.16 7.95
C ARG A 50 3.59 11.61 8.46
N ILE A 51 2.79 10.65 8.90
CA ILE A 51 1.46 10.89 9.47
C ILE A 51 1.40 10.35 10.90
N ASN A 52 0.55 10.94 11.72
CA ASN A 52 0.34 10.44 13.08
C ASN A 52 -0.25 9.01 13.02
N PRO A 53 0.25 8.04 13.81
CA PRO A 53 -0.26 6.68 13.81
C PRO A 53 -1.77 6.58 14.09
N HIS A 54 -2.31 7.47 14.92
CA HIS A 54 -3.74 7.53 15.20
C HIS A 54 -4.54 7.95 13.95
N THR A 55 -4.07 8.96 13.23
CA THR A 55 -4.65 9.40 11.95
C THR A 55 -4.56 8.32 10.89
N LEU A 56 -3.43 7.61 10.82
CA LEU A 56 -3.26 6.51 9.87
C LEU A 56 -4.27 5.39 10.15
N ARG A 57 -4.45 4.98 11.41
CA ARG A 57 -5.47 4.00 11.80
C ARG A 57 -6.88 4.44 11.42
N ALA A 58 -7.24 5.71 11.67
CA ALA A 58 -8.54 6.25 11.29
C ALA A 58 -8.76 6.22 9.77
N ARG A 59 -7.74 6.59 8.98
CA ARG A 59 -7.79 6.49 7.50
C ARG A 59 -7.92 5.06 7.02
N MET A 60 -7.17 4.11 7.61
CA MET A 60 -7.30 2.69 7.26
C MET A 60 -8.71 2.17 7.52
N ARG A 61 -9.33 2.53 8.66
CA ARG A 61 -10.72 2.15 8.98
C ARG A 61 -11.71 2.75 7.98
N LYS A 62 -11.52 4.02 7.59
CA LYS A 62 -12.37 4.69 6.58
C LYS A 62 -12.25 4.07 5.20
N LEU A 63 -11.04 3.64 4.82
CA LEU A 63 -10.73 3.07 3.50
C LEU A 63 -10.87 1.54 3.44
N GLY A 64 -11.20 0.87 4.55
CA GLY A 64 -11.30 -0.58 4.63
C GLY A 64 -9.97 -1.33 4.44
N ILE A 65 -8.86 -0.76 4.92
CA ILE A 65 -7.52 -1.34 4.78
C ILE A 65 -7.18 -2.20 5.99
N ASP A 66 -7.09 -3.52 5.81
CA ASP A 66 -6.64 -4.43 6.86
C ASP A 66 -5.11 -4.57 6.87
N TRP A 67 -4.41 -3.81 7.69
CA TRP A 67 -2.95 -3.90 7.79
C TRP A 67 -2.43 -5.27 8.28
N LYS A 68 -3.28 -6.06 8.96
CA LYS A 68 -2.92 -7.39 9.48
C LYS A 68 -2.48 -8.34 8.36
N ARG A 69 -3.05 -8.19 7.15
CA ARG A 69 -2.70 -9.02 5.98
C ARG A 69 -1.26 -8.81 5.50
N PHE A 70 -0.64 -7.69 5.86
CA PHE A 70 0.73 -7.35 5.47
C PHE A 70 1.77 -7.83 6.50
N ARG A 71 1.34 -8.43 7.61
CA ARG A 71 2.23 -8.90 8.66
C ARG A 71 2.73 -10.32 8.32
N PRO A 72 4.05 -10.56 8.22
CA PRO A 72 4.62 -11.82 7.71
C PRO A 72 4.56 -13.00 8.70
N GLY A 73 3.44 -13.18 9.40
CA GLY A 73 3.27 -14.27 10.37
C GLY A 73 1.82 -14.49 10.80
N GLY A 74 0.85 -13.99 10.04
CA GLY A 74 -0.55 -14.38 10.16
C GLY A 74 -0.82 -15.52 9.20
N GLU A 75 -0.51 -16.74 9.62
CA GLU A 75 -0.86 -17.94 8.87
C GLU A 75 -2.39 -18.10 8.78
N SER A 76 -2.85 -18.52 7.60
CA SER A 76 -4.16 -19.09 7.25
C SER A 76 -5.39 -18.17 7.11
N GLN A 77 -5.58 -17.67 5.88
CA GLN A 77 -6.84 -18.00 5.20
C GLN A 77 -6.85 -19.53 5.02
N GLY A 78 -7.84 -20.19 5.60
CA GLY A 78 -7.87 -21.64 5.80
C GLY A 78 -7.71 -22.47 4.53
N VAL A 79 -7.04 -23.60 4.68
CA VAL A 79 -7.17 -24.75 3.79
C VAL A 79 -8.62 -25.25 3.88
N PRO A 80 -9.40 -25.29 2.78
CA PRO A 80 -10.65 -26.05 2.77
C PRO A 80 -10.30 -27.54 2.84
N GLY A 81 -11.15 -28.29 3.54
CA GLY A 81 -10.85 -29.61 4.07
C GLY A 81 -10.47 -30.67 3.04
N GLU A 82 -9.51 -31.49 3.44
CA GLU A 82 -9.25 -32.82 2.91
C GLU A 82 -8.90 -33.70 4.13
N ALA A 83 -9.92 -34.22 4.80
CA ALA A 83 -9.78 -35.31 5.77
C ALA A 83 -11.12 -36.02 5.98
N GLY A 84 -11.23 -37.24 5.44
CA GLY A 84 -12.13 -38.30 5.91
C GLY A 84 -13.34 -38.58 5.05
#